data_AF-A0A419FYR0-F1
#
_entry.id   AF-A0A419FYR0-F1
#
_cell.length_a   1.000
_cell.length_b   1.000
_cell.length_c   1.000
_cell.angle_alpha   90.00
_cell.angle_beta   90.00
_cell.angle_gamma   90.00
#
_symmetry.space_group_name_H-M   'P 1'
#
loop_
_entity.id
_entity.type
_entity.pdbx_description
1 polymer ?
#
loop_
_entity_poly.entity_id
_entity_poly.type
_entity_poly.pdbx_seq_one_letter_code
_entity_poly.pdbx_strand_id
1 'polypeptide(L)'
;MPFLSSLADKSFKVDENGKIVFFPWGYFGKGYILVDKAQEDKIRKAIIVSNIVGLSLVLIIGVVLRLWFITLLLFPFVIVIWTLQTKRFTRGLEISQMAYSINSNAKSAAFPIDKPTRALRISIIVQWFLIVVGVIVGLYEERYLPEILRTYVNADDSKALSLVETVVMISGVFLLLGLIISSIGLYRLKQWARTVYVACAVLGTVLFLFMGPSVTSPIQGTFEYLANATEGFTIALLYFSSAGTNFESLNKNDREGR
;
A
#
# COMPACT_ATOMS: atom_id res chain seq x y z
N MET A 1 5.94 24.64 7.19
CA MET A 1 6.17 23.19 7.35
C MET A 1 6.85 22.65 6.08
N PRO A 2 8.20 22.56 6.06
CA PRO A 2 8.99 22.25 4.86
C PRO A 2 8.65 20.88 4.23
N PHE A 3 8.27 19.91 5.05
CA PHE A 3 7.94 18.56 4.59
C PHE A 3 6.69 18.53 3.70
N LEU A 4 5.58 19.14 4.14
CA LEU A 4 4.32 19.12 3.39
C LEU A 4 4.38 19.95 2.11
N SER A 5 5.13 21.05 2.11
CA SER A 5 5.41 21.80 0.89
C SER A 5 6.18 20.95 -0.12
N SER A 6 7.19 20.18 0.33
CA SER A 6 7.94 19.28 -0.55
C SER A 6 7.08 18.16 -1.17
N LEU A 7 6.04 17.71 -0.47
CA LEU A 7 5.09 16.74 -1.01
C LEU A 7 4.20 17.36 -2.08
N ALA A 8 3.75 18.60 -1.88
CA ALA A 8 2.99 19.32 -2.89
C ALA A 8 3.85 19.64 -4.12
N ASP A 9 5.12 20.02 -3.94
CA ASP A 9 6.07 20.32 -5.02
C ASP A 9 6.21 19.20 -6.04
N LYS A 10 6.15 17.93 -5.60
CA LYS A 10 6.25 16.77 -6.49
C LYS A 10 5.10 16.66 -7.51
N SER A 11 3.99 17.34 -7.26
CA SER A 11 2.84 17.39 -8.16
C SER A 11 2.94 18.47 -9.22
N PHE A 12 3.95 19.35 -9.17
CA PHE A 12 4.16 20.42 -10.14
C PHE A 12 5.46 20.17 -10.91
N LYS A 13 5.46 20.45 -12.21
CA LYS A 13 6.65 20.43 -13.07
C LYS A 13 6.63 21.63 -14.01
N VAL A 14 7.79 22.00 -14.52
CA VAL A 14 7.91 23.02 -15.57
C VAL A 14 8.09 22.31 -16.91
N ASP A 15 7.28 22.66 -17.89
CA ASP A 15 7.35 22.19 -19.28
C ASP A 15 8.51 22.85 -20.03
N GLU A 16 8.86 22.32 -21.22
CA GLU A 16 9.90 22.86 -22.11
C GLU A 16 9.70 24.35 -22.44
N ASN A 17 8.44 24.80 -22.44
CA ASN A 17 8.06 26.19 -22.69
C ASN A 17 8.10 27.08 -21.43
N GLY A 18 8.61 26.59 -20.30
CA GLY A 18 8.62 27.33 -19.03
C GLY A 18 7.25 27.41 -18.33
N LYS A 19 6.22 26.73 -18.85
CA LYS A 19 4.87 26.71 -18.27
C LYS A 19 4.79 25.69 -17.13
N ILE A 20 4.03 26.01 -16.09
CA ILE A 20 3.86 25.11 -14.94
C ILE A 20 2.74 24.11 -15.24
N VAL A 21 3.02 22.82 -15.06
CA VAL A 21 2.12 21.70 -15.29
C VAL A 21 1.83 20.99 -13.97
N PHE A 22 0.55 20.83 -13.65
CA PHE A 22 0.05 20.17 -12.45
C PHE A 22 -0.40 18.74 -12.74
N PHE A 23 0.06 17.78 -11.92
CA PHE A 23 -0.24 16.35 -12.02
C PHE A 23 -1.01 15.86 -10.77
N PRO A 24 -2.36 15.91 -10.78
CA PRO A 24 -3.18 15.59 -9.60
C PRO A 24 -3.06 14.15 -9.10
N TRP A 25 -2.68 13.22 -9.97
CA TRP A 25 -2.50 11.80 -9.67
C TRP A 25 -1.04 11.34 -9.80
N GLY A 26 -0.10 12.29 -9.80
CA GLY A 26 1.30 12.02 -10.07
C GLY A 26 1.49 11.26 -11.39
N TYR A 27 2.12 10.09 -11.31
CA TYR A 27 2.46 9.25 -12.47
C TYR A 27 1.25 8.74 -13.27
N PHE A 28 0.11 8.53 -12.62
CA PHE A 28 -1.07 7.93 -13.26
C PHE A 28 -2.01 8.96 -13.90
N GLY A 29 -1.71 10.26 -13.76
CA GLY A 29 -2.59 11.34 -14.17
C GLY A 29 -2.16 12.06 -15.45
N LYS A 30 -3.12 12.73 -16.07
CA LYS A 30 -2.84 13.75 -17.09
C LYS A 30 -2.27 15.00 -16.42
N GLY A 31 -1.35 15.68 -17.09
CA GLY A 31 -0.86 16.99 -16.69
C GLY A 31 -1.81 18.10 -17.15
N TYR A 32 -1.96 19.14 -16.33
CA TYR A 32 -2.80 20.31 -16.64
C TYR A 32 -1.93 21.57 -16.59
N ILE A 33 -1.95 22.36 -17.66
CA ILE A 33 -1.17 23.60 -17.74
C ILE A 33 -1.85 24.68 -16.89
N LEU A 34 -1.11 25.28 -15.97
CA LEU A 34 -1.57 26.39 -15.15
C LEU A 34 -1.29 27.71 -15.87
N VAL A 35 -2.32 28.57 -15.95
CA VAL A 35 -2.22 29.87 -16.63
C VAL A 35 -1.54 30.91 -15.74
N ASP A 36 -1.86 30.89 -14.43
CA ASP A 36 -1.43 31.91 -13.48
C ASP A 36 -0.77 31.30 -12.23
N LYS A 37 0.24 32.00 -11.70
CA LYS A 37 0.88 31.66 -10.42
C LYS A 37 -0.11 31.68 -9.24
N ALA A 38 -1.11 32.56 -9.29
CA ALA A 38 -2.17 32.61 -8.29
C ALA A 38 -3.02 31.32 -8.26
N GLN A 39 -3.17 30.62 -9.38
CA GLN A 39 -3.84 29.31 -9.41
C GLN A 39 -2.95 28.22 -8.82
N GLU A 40 -1.64 28.24 -9.12
CA GLU A 40 -0.67 27.33 -8.52
C GLU A 40 -0.72 27.40 -6.98
N ASP A 41 -0.64 28.60 -6.41
CA ASP A 41 -0.66 28.81 -4.96
C ASP A 41 -1.96 28.32 -4.32
N LYS A 42 -3.11 28.52 -4.99
CA LYS A 42 -4.41 28.01 -4.53
C LYS A 42 -4.44 26.48 -4.52
N ILE A 43 -3.99 25.83 -5.59
CA ILE A 43 -3.95 24.37 -5.69
C ILE A 43 -2.98 23.81 -4.65
N ARG A 44 -1.78 24.38 -4.55
CA ARG A 44 -0.75 24.00 -3.58
C ARG A 44 -1.27 24.08 -2.15
N LYS A 45 -1.93 25.19 -1.78
CA LYS A 45 -2.54 25.34 -0.45
C LYS A 45 -3.63 24.28 -0.21
N ALA A 46 -4.47 23.99 -1.21
CA ALA A 46 -5.50 22.97 -1.09
C ALA A 46 -4.93 21.56 -0.87
N ILE A 47 -3.86 21.18 -1.59
CA ILE A 47 -3.17 19.90 -1.41
C ILE A 47 -2.60 19.78 0.00
N ILE A 48 -1.94 20.84 0.49
CA ILE A 48 -1.36 20.87 1.84
C ILE A 48 -2.46 20.72 2.89
N VAL A 49 -3.54 21.49 2.79
CA VAL A 49 -4.68 21.40 3.72
C VAL A 49 -5.30 20.01 3.70
N SER A 50 -5.53 19.44 2.51
CA SER A 50 -6.11 18.11 2.38
C SER A 50 -5.22 17.02 2.98
N ASN A 51 -3.90 17.12 2.82
CA ASN A 51 -2.95 16.19 3.44
C ASN A 51 -2.93 16.34 4.97
N ILE A 52 -2.95 17.56 5.50
CA ILE A 52 -2.98 17.80 6.95
C ILE A 52 -4.26 17.21 7.55
N VAL A 53 -5.42 17.52 6.97
CA VAL A 53 -6.72 17.05 7.44
C VAL A 53 -6.82 15.54 7.33
N GLY A 54 -6.43 14.96 6.18
CA GLY A 54 -6.45 13.53 5.96
C GLY A 54 -5.55 12.76 6.93
N LEU A 55 -4.30 13.20 7.11
CA LEU A 55 -3.37 12.57 8.05
C LEU A 55 -3.84 12.69 9.50
N SER A 56 -4.34 13.86 9.91
CA SER A 56 -4.88 14.08 11.26
C SER A 56 -6.08 13.17 11.52
N LEU A 57 -6.99 13.04 10.55
CA LEU A 57 -8.16 12.19 10.66
C LEU A 57 -7.77 10.71 10.78
N VAL A 58 -6.84 10.24 9.94
CA VAL A 58 -6.31 8.87 10.00
C VAL A 58 -5.67 8.59 11.35
N LEU A 59 -4.91 9.55 11.90
CA LEU A 59 -4.23 9.40 13.18
C LEU A 59 -5.23 9.39 14.35
N ILE A 60 -6.24 10.27 14.35
CA ILE A 60 -7.28 10.29 15.38
C ILE A 60 -8.11 9.00 15.34
N ILE A 61 -8.62 8.61 14.17
CA ILE A 61 -9.49 7.42 14.06
C ILE A 61 -8.70 6.13 14.32
N GLY A 62 -7.51 6.00 13.73
CA GLY A 62 -6.69 4.80 13.87
C GLY A 62 -6.06 4.67 15.24
N VAL A 63 -5.43 5.73 15.76
CA VAL A 63 -4.63 5.67 16.99
C VAL A 63 -5.44 5.96 18.23
N VAL A 64 -6.27 7.02 18.24
CA VAL A 64 -7.01 7.45 19.43
C VAL A 64 -8.26 6.61 19.65
N LEU A 65 -9.05 6.42 18.59
CA LEU A 65 -10.30 5.65 18.69
C LEU A 65 -10.08 4.14 18.55
N ARG A 66 -8.88 3.73 18.08
CA ARG A 66 -8.53 2.31 17.83
C ARG A 66 -9.44 1.65 16.77
N LEU A 67 -10.12 2.44 15.95
CA LEU A 67 -11.08 2.01 14.93
C LEU A 67 -10.41 1.86 13.56
N TRP A 68 -9.35 1.06 13.48
CA TRP A 68 -8.57 0.88 12.25
C TRP A 68 -9.42 0.43 11.04
N PHE A 69 -10.47 -0.35 11.28
CA PHE A 69 -11.40 -0.77 10.24
C PHE A 69 -12.17 0.40 9.59
N ILE A 70 -12.53 1.42 10.37
CA ILE A 70 -13.23 2.60 9.86
C ILE A 70 -12.30 3.39 8.94
N THR A 71 -11.02 3.52 9.31
CA THR A 71 -10.04 4.19 8.46
C THR A 71 -9.92 3.52 7.10
N LEU A 72 -9.93 2.18 7.07
CA LEU A 72 -9.88 1.40 5.82
C LEU A 72 -11.16 1.58 4.99
N LEU A 73 -12.32 1.60 5.65
CA LEU A 73 -13.62 1.83 5.01
C LEU A 73 -13.77 3.25 4.46
N LEU A 74 -13.13 4.24 5.09
CA LEU A 74 -13.12 5.63 4.62
C LEU A 74 -12.18 5.88 3.44
N PHE A 75 -11.22 4.99 3.17
CA PHE A 75 -10.27 5.15 2.07
C PHE A 75 -10.91 5.40 0.69
N PRO A 76 -11.89 4.60 0.21
CA PRO A 76 -12.57 4.89 -1.06
C PRO A 76 -13.28 6.24 -1.05
N PHE A 77 -13.83 6.66 0.10
CA PHE A 77 -14.49 7.95 0.23
C PHE A 77 -13.50 9.12 0.11
N VAL A 78 -12.31 8.99 0.71
CA VAL A 78 -11.22 9.96 0.55
C VAL A 78 -10.77 10.04 -0.90
N ILE A 79 -10.63 8.91 -1.60
CA ILE A 79 -10.33 8.89 -3.04
C ILE A 79 -11.42 9.62 -3.83
N VAL A 80 -12.70 9.36 -3.57
CA VAL A 80 -13.81 10.03 -4.26
C VAL A 80 -13.76 11.54 -4.03
N ILE A 81 -13.62 12.00 -2.78
CA ILE A 81 -13.49 13.43 -2.48
C ILE A 81 -12.30 14.04 -3.23
N TRP A 82 -11.16 13.37 -3.24
CA TRP A 82 -9.97 13.82 -3.98
C TRP A 82 -10.23 13.88 -5.49
N THR A 83 -10.91 12.90 -6.08
CA THR A 83 -11.30 12.94 -7.51
C THR A 83 -12.21 14.12 -7.84
N LEU A 84 -13.13 14.46 -6.93
CA LEU A 84 -14.06 15.58 -7.11
C LEU A 84 -13.35 16.93 -6.97
N GLN A 85 -12.47 17.06 -5.98
CA GLN A 85 -11.67 18.28 -5.80
C GLN A 85 -10.73 18.51 -6.97
N THR A 86 -10.02 17.47 -7.41
CA THR A 86 -9.12 17.57 -8.58
C THR A 86 -9.88 17.95 -9.84
N LYS A 87 -11.03 17.32 -10.13
CA LYS A 87 -11.91 17.73 -11.24
C LYS A 87 -12.33 19.19 -11.17
N ARG A 88 -12.59 19.71 -9.96
CA ARG A 88 -12.95 21.12 -9.76
C ARG A 88 -11.79 22.06 -10.07
N PHE A 89 -10.57 21.71 -9.66
CA PHE A 89 -9.36 22.51 -9.96
C PHE A 89 -8.96 22.44 -11.43
N THR A 90 -9.17 21.31 -12.08
CA THR A 90 -8.76 21.10 -13.48
C THR A 90 -9.82 21.51 -14.50
N ARG A 91 -11.00 21.98 -14.08
CA ARG A 91 -12.09 22.35 -14.99
C ARG A 91 -11.70 23.60 -15.77
N GLY A 92 -11.59 23.47 -17.09
CA GLY A 92 -11.23 24.57 -17.99
C GLY A 92 -9.72 24.77 -18.18
N LEU A 93 -8.87 23.93 -17.59
CA LEU A 93 -7.44 23.93 -17.88
C LEU A 93 -7.14 23.11 -19.13
N GLU A 94 -6.18 23.58 -19.92
CA GLU A 94 -5.68 22.82 -21.07
C GLU A 94 -4.89 21.59 -20.59
N ILE A 95 -5.18 20.46 -21.21
CA ILE A 95 -4.46 19.21 -20.96
C ILE A 95 -3.09 19.33 -21.62
N SER A 96 -2.03 19.18 -20.84
CA SER A 96 -0.68 19.13 -21.39
C SER A 96 -0.50 17.85 -22.20
N GLN A 97 -0.04 17.98 -23.45
CA GLN A 97 0.43 16.88 -24.29
C GLN A 97 1.68 16.21 -23.70
N MET A 98 2.32 16.86 -22.72
CA MET A 98 3.31 16.25 -21.87
C MET A 98 2.63 15.15 -21.06
N ALA A 99 2.55 13.94 -21.62
CA ALA A 99 2.45 12.74 -20.82
C ALA A 99 3.50 12.87 -19.71
N TYR A 100 3.23 12.33 -18.51
CA TYR A 100 4.24 12.23 -17.45
C TYR A 100 5.33 11.26 -17.92
N SER A 101 6.09 11.71 -18.90
CA SER A 101 7.02 11.00 -19.70
C SER A 101 8.28 11.06 -18.88
N ILE A 102 8.54 9.99 -18.17
CA ILE A 102 9.90 9.61 -17.76
C ILE A 102 10.79 9.42 -19.02
N ASN A 103 10.21 9.54 -20.22
CA ASN A 103 10.69 9.07 -21.51
C ASN A 103 11.43 10.10 -22.40
N SER A 104 11.86 11.28 -21.91
CA SER A 104 13.01 11.90 -22.60
C SER A 104 14.30 11.08 -22.38
N ASN A 105 14.38 10.31 -21.27
CA ASN A 105 15.47 9.34 -21.03
C ASN A 105 15.04 7.87 -21.08
N ALA A 106 13.77 7.53 -20.84
CA ALA A 106 13.31 6.14 -20.78
C ALA A 106 12.82 5.51 -22.10
N LYS A 107 12.82 6.24 -23.25
CA LYS A 107 12.68 5.57 -24.56
C LYS A 107 13.85 4.61 -24.87
N SER A 108 14.99 4.77 -24.18
CA SER A 108 16.11 3.81 -24.21
C SER A 108 16.03 2.73 -23.12
N ALA A 109 14.99 2.71 -22.27
CA ALA A 109 14.88 1.83 -21.10
C ALA A 109 13.47 1.22 -20.94
N ALA A 110 12.72 1.03 -22.04
CA ALA A 110 11.59 0.12 -22.04
C ALA A 110 12.13 -1.31 -21.88
N PHE A 111 12.52 -1.66 -20.64
CA PHE A 111 12.85 -3.03 -20.29
C PHE A 111 11.60 -3.86 -20.60
N PRO A 112 11.66 -4.82 -21.54
CA PRO A 112 10.56 -5.74 -21.74
C PRO A 112 10.26 -6.36 -20.38
N ILE A 113 9.06 -6.14 -19.85
CA ILE A 113 8.66 -6.76 -18.59
C ILE A 113 8.66 -8.26 -18.87
N ASP A 114 9.64 -8.94 -18.33
CA ASP A 114 9.74 -10.38 -18.42
C ASP A 114 8.51 -11.00 -17.75
N LYS A 115 8.01 -12.08 -18.35
CA LYS A 115 6.82 -12.80 -17.87
C LYS A 115 6.84 -13.07 -16.35
N PRO A 116 7.98 -13.45 -15.71
CA PRO A 116 7.99 -13.71 -14.27
C PRO A 116 7.89 -12.45 -13.41
N THR A 117 8.42 -11.29 -13.81
CA THR A 117 8.18 -10.03 -13.08
C THR A 117 6.70 -9.64 -13.10
N ARG A 118 6.02 -9.88 -14.23
CA ARG A 118 4.56 -9.68 -14.30
C ARG A 118 3.83 -10.64 -13.37
N ALA A 119 4.22 -11.91 -13.35
CA ALA A 119 3.65 -12.91 -12.44
C ALA A 119 3.86 -12.53 -10.97
N LEU A 120 5.05 -12.03 -10.60
CA LEU A 120 5.36 -11.56 -9.24
C LEU A 120 4.42 -10.43 -8.82
N ARG A 121 4.24 -9.41 -9.66
CA ARG A 121 3.34 -8.28 -9.37
C ARG A 121 1.89 -8.71 -9.22
N ILE A 122 1.43 -9.61 -10.10
CA ILE A 122 0.07 -10.16 -10.02
C ILE A 122 -0.09 -10.95 -8.72
N SER A 123 0.89 -11.78 -8.36
CA SER A 123 0.90 -12.56 -7.11
C SER A 123 0.74 -11.67 -5.87
N ILE A 124 1.50 -10.57 -5.79
CA ILE A 124 1.39 -9.60 -4.68
C ILE A 124 -0.01 -8.98 -4.60
N ILE A 125 -0.57 -8.56 -5.74
CA ILE A 125 -1.93 -7.97 -5.78
C ILE A 125 -2.98 -8.99 -5.35
N VAL A 126 -2.88 -10.23 -5.86
CA VAL A 126 -3.78 -11.32 -5.50
C VAL A 126 -3.67 -11.63 -4.01
N GLN A 127 -2.47 -11.69 -3.45
CA GLN A 127 -2.26 -11.89 -2.01
C GLN A 127 -2.94 -10.80 -1.18
N TRP A 128 -2.72 -9.51 -1.50
CA TRP A 128 -3.37 -8.41 -0.79
C TRP A 128 -4.90 -8.49 -0.88
N PHE A 129 -5.43 -8.82 -2.06
CA PHE A 129 -6.86 -9.00 -2.26
C PHE A 129 -7.40 -10.14 -1.39
N LEU A 130 -6.76 -11.31 -1.38
CA LEU A 130 -7.15 -12.46 -0.57
C LEU A 130 -7.13 -12.14 0.93
N ILE A 131 -6.10 -11.43 1.41
CA ILE A 131 -6.01 -10.98 2.81
C ILE A 131 -7.19 -10.06 3.15
N VAL A 132 -7.46 -9.05 2.32
CA VAL A 132 -8.56 -8.10 2.56
C VAL A 132 -9.91 -8.81 2.58
N VAL A 133 -10.15 -9.72 1.62
CA VAL A 133 -11.40 -10.50 1.58
C VAL A 133 -11.51 -11.43 2.80
N GLY A 134 -10.44 -12.12 3.18
CA GLY A 134 -10.41 -12.97 4.37
C GLY A 134 -10.76 -12.21 5.64
N VAL A 135 -10.20 -11.01 5.83
CA VAL A 135 -10.54 -10.13 6.96
C VAL A 135 -12.00 -9.72 6.94
N ILE A 136 -12.54 -9.31 5.77
CA ILE A 136 -13.96 -8.92 5.65
C ILE A 136 -14.88 -10.11 5.98
N VAL A 137 -14.56 -11.30 5.48
CA VAL A 137 -15.32 -12.53 5.74
C VAL A 137 -15.29 -12.88 7.23
N GLY A 138 -14.12 -12.84 7.88
CA GLY A 138 -14.00 -13.12 9.31
C GLY A 138 -14.86 -12.20 10.17
N LEU A 139 -14.82 -10.89 9.88
CA LEU A 139 -15.65 -9.90 10.58
C LEU A 139 -17.16 -10.11 10.40
N TYR A 140 -17.57 -10.68 9.27
CA TYR A 140 -18.98 -10.95 8.99
C TYR A 140 -19.43 -12.27 9.62
N GLU A 141 -18.64 -13.34 9.47
CA GLU A 141 -18.98 -14.69 9.90
C GLU A 141 -18.95 -14.90 11.41
N GLU A 142 -18.19 -14.09 12.16
CA GLU A 142 -18.21 -14.12 13.63
C GLU A 142 -19.64 -13.97 14.19
N ARG A 143 -20.49 -13.20 13.49
CA ARG A 143 -21.92 -13.00 13.84
C ARG A 143 -22.78 -14.23 13.63
N TYR A 144 -22.34 -15.15 12.78
CA TYR A 144 -23.04 -16.38 12.39
C TYR A 144 -22.47 -17.62 13.09
N LEU A 145 -21.48 -17.46 13.96
CA LEU A 145 -20.97 -18.57 14.76
C LEU A 145 -22.08 -19.17 15.64
N PRO A 146 -22.16 -20.52 15.73
CA PRO A 146 -23.00 -21.21 16.70
C PRO A 146 -22.79 -20.69 18.12
N GLU A 147 -23.85 -20.72 18.93
CA GLU A 147 -23.87 -20.15 20.28
C GLU A 147 -22.74 -20.68 21.17
N ILE A 148 -22.40 -21.96 21.05
CA ILE A 148 -21.33 -22.64 21.79
C ILE A 148 -19.95 -22.04 21.46
N LEU A 149 -19.67 -21.76 20.18
CA LEU A 149 -18.40 -21.16 19.77
C LEU A 149 -18.33 -19.68 20.15
N ARG A 150 -19.46 -18.97 20.09
CA ARG A 150 -19.54 -17.58 20.50
C ARG A 150 -19.28 -17.39 22.00
N THR A 151 -19.81 -18.29 22.82
CA THR A 151 -19.53 -18.28 24.27
C THR A 151 -18.06 -18.56 24.56
N TYR A 152 -17.43 -19.48 23.81
CA TYR A 152 -15.98 -19.70 23.90
C TYR A 152 -15.19 -18.44 23.55
N VAL A 153 -15.47 -17.80 22.40
CA VAL A 153 -14.77 -16.58 21.95
C VAL A 153 -14.94 -15.44 22.96
N ASN A 154 -16.17 -15.19 23.43
CA ASN A 154 -16.43 -14.16 24.43
C ASN A 154 -15.72 -14.43 25.77
N ALA A 155 -15.64 -15.71 26.18
CA ALA A 155 -14.92 -16.09 27.39
C ALA A 155 -13.41 -15.89 27.24
N ASP A 156 -12.87 -16.14 26.05
CA ASP A 156 -11.46 -15.92 25.74
C ASP A 156 -11.11 -14.42 25.68
N ASP A 157 -11.95 -13.61 25.02
CA ASP A 157 -11.80 -12.15 24.92
C ASP A 157 -11.85 -11.44 26.28
N SER A 158 -12.54 -12.03 27.26
CA SER A 158 -12.63 -11.48 28.61
C SER A 158 -11.39 -11.74 29.48
N LYS A 159 -10.48 -12.63 29.04
CA LYS A 159 -9.23 -12.90 29.77
C LYS A 159 -8.27 -11.73 29.61
N ALA A 160 -7.57 -11.40 30.70
CA ALA A 160 -6.45 -10.49 30.60
C ALA A 160 -5.34 -11.13 29.75
N LEU A 161 -4.82 -10.37 28.78
CA LEU A 161 -3.71 -10.82 27.94
C LEU A 161 -2.51 -11.20 28.82
N SER A 162 -1.99 -12.40 28.61
CA SER A 162 -0.72 -12.82 29.18
C SER A 162 0.43 -11.98 28.62
N LEU A 163 1.57 -11.99 29.31
CA LEU A 163 2.78 -11.33 28.81
C LEU A 163 3.21 -11.89 27.44
N VAL A 164 3.10 -13.21 27.25
CA VAL A 164 3.46 -13.87 26.00
C VAL A 164 2.54 -13.41 24.86
N GLU A 165 1.22 -13.43 25.07
CA GLU A 165 0.25 -12.95 24.06
C GLU A 165 0.45 -11.47 23.74
N THR A 166 0.76 -10.65 24.75
CA THR A 166 1.04 -9.23 24.56
C THR A 166 2.27 -9.02 23.68
N VAL A 167 3.36 -9.75 23.95
CA VAL A 167 4.59 -9.71 23.13
C VAL A 167 4.30 -10.20 21.72
N VAL A 168 3.61 -11.33 21.57
CA VAL A 168 3.20 -11.91 20.27
C VAL A 168 2.36 -10.90 19.48
N MET A 169 1.38 -10.25 20.11
CA MET A 169 0.53 -9.24 19.47
C MET A 169 1.36 -8.04 18.99
N ILE A 170 2.23 -7.49 19.83
CA ILE A 170 3.08 -6.35 19.46
C ILE A 170 4.00 -6.73 18.30
N SER A 171 4.68 -7.88 18.40
CA SER A 171 5.55 -8.41 17.34
C SER A 171 4.76 -8.65 16.04
N GLY A 172 3.56 -9.19 16.13
CA GLY A 172 2.67 -9.40 14.98
C GLY A 172 2.34 -8.12 14.24
N VAL A 173 2.07 -7.01 14.95
CA VAL A 173 1.84 -5.69 14.34
C VAL A 173 3.08 -5.20 13.59
N PHE A 174 4.27 -5.31 14.19
CA PHE A 174 5.52 -4.92 13.52
C PHE A 174 5.82 -5.78 12.29
N LEU A 175 5.60 -7.10 12.37
CA LEU A 175 5.77 -8.02 11.24
C LEU A 175 4.78 -7.71 10.11
N LEU A 176 3.52 -7.41 10.44
CA LEU A 176 2.51 -7.01 9.46
C LEU A 176 2.91 -5.72 8.73
N LEU A 177 3.37 -4.70 9.46
CA LEU A 177 3.89 -3.47 8.85
C LEU A 177 5.10 -3.75 7.96
N GLY A 178 6.01 -4.62 8.41
CA GLY A 178 7.16 -5.09 7.63
C GLY A 178 6.74 -5.78 6.33
N LEU A 179 5.73 -6.66 6.36
CA LEU A 179 5.16 -7.33 5.18
C LEU A 179 4.51 -6.32 4.21
N ILE A 180 3.78 -5.32 4.71
CA ILE A 180 3.19 -4.28 3.86
C ILE A 180 4.29 -3.44 3.18
N ILE A 181 5.27 -2.95 3.95
CA ILE A 181 6.36 -2.11 3.43
C ILE A 181 7.20 -2.89 2.41
N SER A 182 7.53 -4.14 2.73
CA SER A 182 8.33 -4.99 1.84
C SER A 182 7.55 -5.45 0.61
N SER A 183 6.26 -5.77 0.70
CA SER A 183 5.45 -6.10 -0.50
C SER A 183 5.31 -4.91 -1.46
N ILE A 184 5.18 -3.68 -0.94
CA ILE A 184 5.25 -2.46 -1.78
C ILE A 184 6.65 -2.32 -2.41
N GLY A 185 7.71 -2.57 -1.63
CA GLY A 185 9.08 -2.56 -2.12
C GLY A 185 9.34 -3.61 -3.22
N LEU A 186 8.77 -4.81 -3.08
CA LEU A 186 8.82 -5.90 -4.06
C LEU A 186 8.08 -5.53 -5.33
N TYR A 187 6.91 -4.91 -5.23
CA TYR A 187 6.17 -4.40 -6.39
C TYR A 187 7.01 -3.39 -7.20
N ARG A 188 7.82 -2.59 -6.51
CA ARG A 188 8.78 -1.63 -7.07
C ARG A 188 10.17 -2.21 -7.36
N LEU A 189 10.34 -3.51 -7.24
CA LEU A 189 11.59 -4.24 -7.49
C LEU A 189 12.80 -3.73 -6.69
N LYS A 190 12.61 -3.35 -5.43
CA LYS A 190 13.70 -2.92 -4.54
C LYS A 190 14.39 -4.13 -3.87
N GLN A 191 15.72 -4.18 -3.90
CA GLN A 191 16.50 -5.31 -3.37
C GLN A 191 16.27 -5.59 -1.88
N TRP A 192 16.28 -4.55 -1.04
CA TRP A 192 16.07 -4.70 0.41
C TRP A 192 14.73 -5.35 0.73
N ALA A 193 13.72 -5.17 -0.14
CA ALA A 193 12.38 -5.66 0.07
C ALA A 193 12.30 -7.19 0.01
N ARG A 194 13.18 -7.84 -0.76
CA ARG A 194 13.25 -9.31 -0.85
C ARG A 194 13.61 -9.93 0.49
N THR A 195 14.70 -9.49 1.09
CA THR A 195 15.18 -10.03 2.37
C THR A 195 14.21 -9.71 3.50
N VAL A 196 13.68 -8.49 3.54
CA VAL A 196 12.71 -8.09 4.58
C VAL A 196 11.41 -8.89 4.48
N TYR A 197 10.87 -9.07 3.26
CA TYR A 197 9.64 -9.84 3.06
C TYR A 197 9.79 -11.29 3.53
N VAL A 198 10.86 -11.98 3.12
CA VAL A 198 11.10 -13.38 3.54
C VAL A 198 11.34 -13.47 5.05
N ALA A 199 12.14 -12.56 5.62
CA ALA A 199 12.38 -12.54 7.06
C ALA A 199 11.06 -12.38 7.83
N CYS A 200 10.18 -11.46 7.40
CA CYS A 200 8.89 -11.26 8.02
C CYS A 200 7.97 -12.48 7.87
N ALA A 201 7.92 -13.13 6.70
CA ALA A 201 7.10 -14.32 6.46
C ALA A 201 7.54 -15.51 7.35
N VAL A 202 8.86 -15.75 7.43
CA VAL A 202 9.42 -16.81 8.29
C VAL A 202 9.18 -16.51 9.76
N LEU A 203 9.47 -15.28 10.22
CA LEU A 203 9.23 -14.88 11.60
C LEU A 203 7.73 -14.93 11.95
N GLY A 204 6.85 -14.55 11.03
CA GLY A 204 5.40 -14.66 11.20
C GLY A 204 4.94 -16.10 11.38
N THR A 205 5.50 -17.03 10.59
CA THR A 205 5.22 -18.47 10.73
C THR A 205 5.68 -19.00 12.09
N VAL A 206 6.87 -18.60 12.56
CA VAL A 206 7.36 -18.97 13.89
C VAL A 206 6.49 -18.38 14.99
N LEU A 207 6.08 -17.12 14.85
CA LEU A 207 5.21 -16.43 15.80
C LEU A 207 3.85 -17.13 15.93
N PHE A 208 3.33 -17.69 14.83
CA PHE A 208 2.06 -18.43 14.82
C PHE A 208 2.08 -19.67 15.72
N LEU A 209 3.24 -20.29 15.98
CA LEU A 209 3.36 -21.41 16.92
C LEU A 209 3.07 -21.03 18.38
N PHE A 210 3.15 -19.74 18.69
CA PHE A 210 2.83 -19.19 20.01
C PHE A 210 1.41 -18.64 20.09
N MET A 211 0.66 -18.64 18.99
CA MET A 211 -0.75 -18.30 19.03
C MET A 211 -1.53 -19.49 19.63
N GLY A 212 -2.40 -19.17 20.57
CA GLY A 212 -3.33 -20.14 21.14
C GLY A 212 -4.35 -20.63 20.10
N PRO A 213 -5.22 -21.58 20.48
CA PRO A 213 -6.28 -22.06 19.60
C PRO A 213 -7.22 -20.91 19.20
N SER A 214 -7.34 -20.68 17.89
CA SER A 214 -8.28 -19.71 17.33
C SER A 214 -9.47 -20.40 16.67
N VAL A 215 -10.65 -19.80 16.78
CA VAL A 215 -11.84 -20.24 16.04
C VAL A 215 -11.88 -19.49 14.71
N THR A 216 -11.70 -20.22 13.62
CA THR A 216 -11.77 -19.67 12.26
C THR A 216 -12.89 -20.35 11.50
N SER A 217 -13.69 -19.57 10.78
CA SER A 217 -14.73 -20.13 9.91
C SER A 217 -14.13 -20.82 8.67
N PRO A 218 -14.83 -21.78 8.06
CA PRO A 218 -14.31 -22.47 6.88
C PRO A 218 -14.01 -21.55 5.69
N ILE A 219 -14.84 -20.52 5.48
CA ILE A 219 -14.67 -19.58 4.36
C ILE A 219 -13.48 -18.65 4.62
N GLN A 220 -13.38 -18.06 5.81
CA GLN A 220 -12.20 -17.28 6.21
C GLN A 220 -10.91 -18.11 6.08
N GLY A 221 -10.90 -19.33 6.64
CA GLY A 221 -9.76 -20.22 6.57
C GLY A 221 -9.34 -20.54 5.14
N THR A 222 -10.30 -20.70 4.22
CA THR A 222 -10.00 -20.91 2.79
C THR A 222 -9.24 -19.73 2.19
N PHE A 223 -9.67 -18.49 2.47
CA PHE A 223 -8.97 -17.29 1.99
C PHE A 223 -7.57 -17.16 2.62
N GLU A 224 -7.42 -17.49 3.90
CA GLU A 224 -6.13 -17.51 4.59
C GLU A 224 -5.17 -18.54 3.96
N TYR A 225 -5.63 -19.77 3.70
CA TYR A 225 -4.81 -20.79 3.03
C TYR A 225 -4.40 -20.38 1.62
N LEU A 226 -5.30 -19.77 0.84
CA LEU A 226 -4.99 -19.26 -0.49
C LEU A 226 -3.99 -18.10 -0.42
N ALA A 227 -4.11 -17.21 0.56
CA ALA A 227 -3.16 -16.12 0.78
C ALA A 227 -1.77 -16.66 1.12
N ASN A 228 -1.68 -17.65 2.02
CA ASN A 228 -0.42 -18.31 2.41
C ASN A 228 0.21 -19.09 1.24
N ALA A 229 -0.61 -19.77 0.43
CA ALA A 229 -0.12 -20.44 -0.79
C ALA A 229 0.44 -19.42 -1.80
N THR A 230 -0.23 -18.27 -1.96
CA THR A 230 0.21 -17.17 -2.83
C THR A 230 1.48 -16.51 -2.28
N GLU A 231 1.63 -16.41 -0.96
CA GLU A 231 2.88 -15.97 -0.31
C GLU A 231 4.04 -16.91 -0.63
N GLY A 232 3.85 -18.22 -0.44
CA GLY A 232 4.86 -19.22 -0.80
C GLY A 232 5.24 -19.18 -2.28
N PHE A 233 4.25 -19.00 -3.18
CA PHE A 233 4.50 -18.79 -4.60
C PHE A 233 5.28 -17.50 -4.89
N THR A 234 4.98 -16.42 -4.18
CA THR A 234 5.72 -15.15 -4.28
C THR A 234 7.18 -15.34 -3.87
N ILE A 235 7.44 -16.03 -2.76
CA ILE A 235 8.81 -16.37 -2.32
C ILE A 235 9.51 -17.24 -3.37
N ALA A 236 8.82 -18.23 -3.93
CA ALA A 236 9.39 -19.08 -4.98
C ALA A 236 9.79 -18.26 -6.22
N LEU A 237 8.94 -17.33 -6.67
CA LEU A 237 9.27 -16.43 -7.78
C LEU A 237 10.47 -15.54 -7.47
N LEU A 238 10.60 -15.04 -6.24
CA LEU A 238 11.73 -14.17 -5.86
C LEU A 238 13.08 -14.87 -5.92
N TYR A 239 13.14 -16.19 -5.66
CA TYR A 239 14.40 -16.93 -5.54
C TYR A 239 14.69 -17.87 -6.71
N PHE A 240 13.66 -18.42 -7.35
CA PHE A 240 13.83 -19.45 -8.38
C PHE A 240 13.44 -18.99 -9.80
N SER A 241 13.03 -17.74 -9.99
CA SER A 241 12.69 -17.19 -11.32
C SER A 241 13.64 -16.08 -11.78
N SER A 242 13.63 -15.75 -13.07
CA SER A 242 14.39 -14.61 -13.62
C SER A 242 13.94 -13.26 -13.07
N ALA A 243 12.81 -13.18 -12.35
CA ALA A 243 12.44 -11.95 -11.65
C ALA A 243 13.53 -11.54 -10.64
N GLY A 244 14.26 -12.50 -10.06
CA GLY A 244 15.37 -12.26 -9.14
C GLY A 244 16.52 -11.44 -9.75
N THR A 245 16.89 -11.68 -11.01
CA THR A 245 17.99 -10.98 -11.68
C THR A 245 17.67 -9.51 -11.96
N ASN A 246 16.39 -9.17 -12.10
CA ASN A 246 15.96 -7.77 -12.33
C ASN A 246 16.16 -6.88 -11.10
N PHE A 247 16.22 -7.46 -9.89
CA PHE A 247 16.57 -6.72 -8.69
C PHE A 247 18.05 -6.31 -8.70
N GLU A 248 18.94 -7.10 -9.32
CA GLU A 248 20.38 -6.85 -9.37
C GLU A 248 20.75 -5.75 -10.37
N SER A 249 20.16 -5.78 -11.56
CA SER A 249 20.44 -4.80 -12.62
C SER A 249 20.08 -3.37 -12.23
N LEU A 250 18.93 -3.18 -11.56
CA LEU A 250 18.49 -1.85 -11.12
C LEU A 250 19.42 -1.22 -10.09
N ASN A 251 20.01 -2.01 -9.18
CA ASN A 251 20.90 -1.47 -8.16
C ASN A 251 22.27 -1.07 -8.74
N LYS A 252 22.75 -1.79 -9.76
CA LYS A 252 23.98 -1.42 -10.45
C LYS A 252 23.86 -0.03 -11.09
N ASN A 253 22.74 0.23 -11.78
CA ASN A 253 22.46 1.52 -12.39
C ASN A 253 22.30 2.65 -11.34
N ASP A 254 21.65 2.38 -10.20
CA ASP A 254 21.49 3.35 -9.10
C ASP A 254 22.86 3.74 -8.47
N ARG A 255 23.86 2.85 -8.52
CA ARG A 255 25.23 3.11 -8.01
C ARG A 255 26.11 3.87 -8.99
N GLU A 256 25.97 3.59 -10.28
CA GLU A 256 26.78 4.24 -11.33
C GLU A 256 26.29 5.67 -11.65
N GLY A 257 25.04 6.01 -11.29
CA GLY A 257 24.45 7.33 -11.48
C GLY A 257 24.58 8.30 -10.30
N ARG A 258 25.38 7.98 -9.27
CA ARG A 258 25.67 8.84 -8.11
C ARG A 258 27.13 9.20 -8.06
#